data_AF-A0A3P9P308-F1
#
_entry.id   AF-A0A3P9P308-F1
#
_cell.length_a   1.000
_cell.length_b   1.000
_cell.length_c   1.000
_cell.angle_alpha   90.00
_cell.angle_beta   90.00
_cell.angle_gamma   90.00
#
_symmetry.space_group_name_H-M   'P 1'
#
loop_
_entity.id
_entity.type
_entity.pdbx_description
1 polymer ?
#
loop_
_entity_poly.entity_id
_entity_poly.type
_entity_poly.pdbx_seq_one_letter_code
_entity_poly.pdbx_strand_id
1 'polypeptide(L)'
;MKLTVIDTPGFGDQINNENCWEPIVKYVNEQYEKYLREELNINRKRRIPDSRVHCCIYFLPATGHRLRPIDLEFMKRLGKIVSIVPVIAKADTLTVEERQEFKERIRKDLTSNGIRVYPQREYDEDPEERVLNDRIRESIPFAVVGTDKEHQVNGNKVLGRKTKWGIIEVENVAHCEFANLRDLLIRSHLQDLKDVTHNIHYETYRVRRLKESNMNFSELVLSSWPLENGTDTCETESQL
;
A
#
# COMPACT_ATOMS: atom_id res chain seq x y z
N MET A 1 1.34 10.61 -18.79
CA MET A 1 1.26 9.84 -17.52
C MET A 1 1.49 8.37 -17.85
N LYS A 2 2.35 7.66 -17.11
CA LYS A 2 2.60 6.22 -17.32
C LYS A 2 1.96 5.45 -16.16
N LEU A 3 0.84 4.80 -16.42
CA LEU A 3 0.18 3.93 -15.44
C LEU A 3 0.79 2.52 -15.52
N THR A 4 1.15 1.95 -14.37
CA THR A 4 1.62 0.57 -14.26
C THR A 4 0.74 -0.13 -13.25
N VAL A 5 0.11 -1.24 -13.65
CA VAL A 5 -0.69 -2.09 -12.76
C VAL A 5 0.10 -3.36 -12.53
N ILE A 6 0.28 -3.72 -11.25
CA ILE A 6 0.99 -4.93 -10.83
C ILE A 6 -0.07 -5.91 -10.34
N ASP A 7 -0.23 -7.01 -11.07
CA ASP A 7 -1.09 -8.10 -10.64
C ASP A 7 -0.35 -9.01 -9.65
N THR A 8 -1.07 -9.57 -8.69
CA THR A 8 -0.52 -10.38 -7.60
C THR A 8 -1.21 -11.73 -7.53
N PRO A 9 -0.49 -12.83 -7.23
CA PRO A 9 -1.13 -14.12 -6.99
C PRO A 9 -2.11 -14.02 -5.81
N GLY A 10 -3.18 -14.83 -5.88
CA GLY A 10 -4.16 -14.94 -4.79
C GLY A 10 -3.55 -15.51 -3.51
N PHE A 11 -4.20 -15.24 -2.37
CA PHE A 11 -3.85 -15.78 -1.06
C PHE A 11 -5.11 -16.31 -0.35
N GLY A 12 -4.93 -17.18 0.65
CA GLY A 12 -6.04 -17.74 1.43
C GLY A 12 -6.53 -19.11 0.98
N ASP A 13 -5.91 -19.71 -0.04
CA ASP A 13 -6.29 -21.03 -0.59
C ASP A 13 -5.57 -22.20 0.10
N GLN A 14 -4.53 -21.92 0.90
CA GLN A 14 -3.74 -22.95 1.60
C GLN A 14 -4.37 -23.29 2.95
N ILE A 15 -4.04 -24.48 3.49
CA ILE A 15 -4.45 -24.87 4.85
C ILE A 15 -3.75 -23.99 5.89
N ASN A 16 -2.44 -23.76 5.71
CA ASN A 16 -1.70 -22.77 6.48
C ASN A 16 -1.44 -21.53 5.60
N ASN A 17 -1.99 -20.38 6.00
CA ASN A 17 -1.79 -19.09 5.34
C ASN A 17 -0.88 -18.14 6.14
N GLU A 18 -0.13 -18.67 7.10
CA GLU A 18 0.93 -17.89 7.76
C GLU A 18 1.86 -17.28 6.71
N ASN A 19 2.22 -16.02 6.90
CA ASN A 19 3.18 -15.30 6.07
C ASN A 19 2.79 -15.11 4.59
N CYS A 20 1.52 -15.28 4.22
CA CYS A 20 1.05 -15.09 2.84
C CYS A 20 1.28 -13.67 2.29
N TRP A 21 1.50 -12.68 3.15
CA TRP A 21 1.83 -11.29 2.77
C TRP A 21 3.30 -11.08 2.40
N GLU A 22 4.20 -11.99 2.75
CA GLU A 22 5.65 -11.80 2.56
C GLU A 22 6.06 -11.51 1.11
N PRO A 23 5.54 -12.22 0.08
CA PRO A 23 5.91 -11.94 -1.30
C PRO A 23 5.57 -10.50 -1.73
N ILE A 24 4.40 -10.00 -1.31
CA ILE A 24 3.94 -8.65 -1.64
C ILE A 24 4.75 -7.60 -0.87
N VAL A 25 4.97 -7.81 0.43
CA VAL A 25 5.81 -6.93 1.26
C VAL A 25 7.24 -6.87 0.72
N LYS A 26 7.82 -8.02 0.33
CA LYS A 26 9.14 -8.10 -0.28
C LYS A 26 9.19 -7.31 -1.58
N TYR A 27 8.21 -7.48 -2.47
CA TYR A 27 8.15 -6.76 -3.73
C TYR A 27 8.12 -5.24 -3.54
N VAL A 28 7.29 -4.74 -2.61
CA VAL A 28 7.21 -3.29 -2.29
C VAL A 28 8.55 -2.77 -1.79
N ASN A 29 9.17 -3.47 -0.83
CA ASN A 29 10.48 -3.10 -0.30
C ASN A 29 11.58 -3.13 -1.37
N GLU A 30 11.54 -4.08 -2.30
CA GLU A 30 12.49 -4.14 -3.43
C GLU A 30 12.37 -2.91 -4.34
N GLN A 31 11.16 -2.36 -4.53
CA GLN A 31 11.02 -1.12 -5.30
C GLN A 31 11.61 0.08 -4.57
N TYR A 32 11.41 0.17 -3.25
CA TYR A 32 12.06 1.20 -2.43
C TYR A 32 13.58 1.06 -2.44
N GLU A 33 14.09 -0.17 -2.34
CA GLU A 33 15.51 -0.47 -2.42
C GLU A 33 16.13 -0.04 -3.75
N LYS A 34 15.48 -0.36 -4.88
CA LYS A 34 15.91 0.06 -6.22
C LYS A 34 15.98 1.58 -6.33
N TYR A 35 14.98 2.27 -5.80
CA TYR A 35 14.94 3.73 -5.82
C TYR A 35 16.06 4.33 -4.95
N LEU A 36 16.27 3.79 -3.74
CA LEU A 36 17.31 4.23 -2.82
C LEU A 36 18.72 4.05 -3.41
N ARG A 37 19.00 2.93 -4.08
CA ARG A 37 20.30 2.70 -4.73
C ARG A 37 20.59 3.73 -5.81
N GLU A 38 19.60 4.09 -6.61
CA GLU A 38 19.75 5.13 -7.63
C GLU A 38 19.92 6.52 -7.03
N GLU A 39 19.30 6.79 -5.87
CA GLU A 39 19.46 8.03 -5.11
C GLU A 39 20.86 8.18 -4.50
N LEU A 40 21.43 7.08 -3.99
CA LEU A 40 22.77 7.06 -3.37
C LEU A 40 23.93 7.05 -4.39
N ASN A 41 23.65 6.75 -5.66
CA ASN A 41 24.67 6.73 -6.70
C ASN A 41 25.26 8.13 -6.94
N ILE A 42 26.60 8.23 -6.96
CA ILE A 42 27.34 9.49 -7.22
C ILE A 42 26.97 10.05 -8.61
N ASN A 43 26.94 9.18 -9.62
CA ASN A 43 26.52 9.53 -10.99
C ASN A 43 25.00 9.37 -11.17
N ARG A 44 24.21 10.03 -10.31
CA ARG A 44 22.74 9.93 -10.34
C ARG A 44 22.17 10.38 -11.68
N LYS A 45 21.19 9.65 -12.19
CA LYS A 45 20.41 10.07 -13.36
C LYS A 45 19.65 11.34 -13.00
N ARG A 46 19.55 12.30 -13.93
CA ARG A 46 18.75 13.53 -13.75
C ARG A 46 17.29 13.23 -13.39
N ARG A 47 16.76 12.11 -13.87
CA ARG A 47 15.42 11.61 -13.55
C ARG A 47 15.51 10.13 -13.18
N ILE A 48 15.31 9.82 -11.90
CA ILE A 48 15.25 8.45 -11.42
C ILE A 48 13.92 7.83 -11.91
N PRO A 49 13.95 6.64 -12.53
CA PRO A 49 12.72 5.96 -12.89
C PRO A 49 11.99 5.50 -11.62
N ASP A 50 10.78 6.00 -11.41
CA ASP A 50 9.96 5.62 -10.25
C ASP A 50 9.17 4.33 -10.55
N SER A 51 9.56 3.23 -9.89
CA SER A 51 8.86 1.95 -9.91
C SER A 51 8.19 1.60 -8.57
N ARG A 52 8.16 2.56 -7.62
CA ARG A 52 7.56 2.35 -6.30
C ARG A 52 6.05 2.17 -6.43
N VAL A 53 5.48 1.39 -5.52
CA VAL A 53 4.03 1.15 -5.47
C VAL A 53 3.39 2.33 -4.76
N HIS A 54 2.59 3.13 -5.48
CA HIS A 54 1.94 4.32 -4.92
C HIS A 54 0.63 4.02 -4.18
N CYS A 55 -0.06 2.97 -4.58
CA CYS A 55 -1.35 2.57 -4.01
C CYS A 55 -1.53 1.06 -4.14
N CYS A 56 -2.11 0.44 -3.11
CA CYS A 56 -2.57 -0.94 -3.14
C CYS A 56 -4.10 -0.96 -3.07
N ILE A 57 -4.74 -1.52 -4.10
CA ILE A 57 -6.18 -1.78 -4.09
C ILE A 57 -6.40 -3.14 -3.41
N TYR A 58 -6.98 -3.14 -2.22
CA TYR A 58 -7.15 -4.37 -1.44
C TYR A 58 -8.56 -4.93 -1.63
N PHE A 59 -8.67 -6.09 -2.29
CA PHE A 59 -9.95 -6.72 -2.61
C PHE A 59 -10.47 -7.54 -1.43
N LEU A 60 -11.59 -7.08 -0.87
CA LEU A 60 -12.35 -7.76 0.17
C LEU A 60 -13.42 -8.65 -0.46
N PRO A 61 -13.58 -9.91 -0.02
CA PRO A 61 -14.65 -10.76 -0.50
C PRO A 61 -16.02 -10.24 -0.04
N ALA A 62 -17.00 -10.26 -0.94
CA ALA A 62 -18.39 -9.91 -0.67
C ALA A 62 -19.11 -10.99 0.17
N THR A 63 -18.69 -11.18 1.41
CA THR A 63 -19.27 -12.17 2.33
C THR A 63 -20.53 -11.66 3.04
N GLY A 64 -20.72 -10.34 3.12
CA GLY A 64 -21.82 -9.72 3.89
C GLY A 64 -21.64 -9.74 5.41
N HIS A 65 -20.55 -10.32 5.93
CA HIS A 65 -20.31 -10.47 7.37
C HIS A 65 -19.30 -9.47 7.92
N ARG A 66 -18.13 -9.93 8.37
CA ARG A 66 -17.04 -9.13 8.96
C ARG A 66 -15.75 -9.35 8.18
N LEU A 67 -14.76 -8.50 8.43
CA LEU A 67 -13.42 -8.72 7.87
C LEU A 67 -12.85 -10.06 8.37
N ARG A 68 -12.27 -10.83 7.45
CA ARG A 68 -11.62 -12.09 7.83
C ARG A 68 -10.35 -11.77 8.63
N PRO A 69 -9.97 -12.59 9.61
CA PRO A 69 -8.73 -12.38 10.37
C PRO A 69 -7.48 -12.27 9.50
N ILE A 70 -7.42 -13.06 8.42
CA ILE A 70 -6.32 -12.98 7.43
C ILE A 70 -6.24 -11.61 6.78
N ASP A 71 -7.38 -10.99 6.43
CA ASP A 71 -7.41 -9.68 5.79
C ASP A 71 -7.01 -8.57 6.77
N LEU A 72 -7.42 -8.69 8.04
CA LEU A 72 -7.01 -7.77 9.10
C LEU A 72 -5.50 -7.76 9.26
N GLU A 73 -4.88 -8.93 9.39
CA GLU A 73 -3.42 -9.04 9.57
C GLU A 73 -2.66 -8.58 8.32
N PHE A 74 -3.15 -8.92 7.13
CA PHE A 74 -2.55 -8.50 5.86
C PHE A 74 -2.56 -6.97 5.74
N MET A 75 -3.73 -6.33 5.89
CA MET A 75 -3.85 -4.88 5.77
C MET A 75 -3.07 -4.15 6.87
N LYS A 76 -3.00 -4.71 8.08
CA LYS A 76 -2.23 -4.12 9.19
C LYS A 76 -0.73 -4.08 8.90
N ARG A 77 -0.18 -5.12 8.25
CA ARG A 77 1.23 -5.14 7.83
C ARG A 77 1.47 -4.24 6.63
N LEU A 78 0.61 -4.35 5.63
CA LEU A 78 0.77 -3.64 4.36
C LEU A 78 0.54 -2.13 4.51
N GLY A 79 -0.37 -1.69 5.38
CA GLY A 79 -0.70 -0.28 5.61
C GLY A 79 0.41 0.53 6.28
N LYS A 80 1.50 -0.14 6.71
CA LYS A 80 2.72 0.52 7.21
C LYS A 80 3.70 0.90 6.10
N ILE A 81 3.56 0.30 4.92
CA ILE A 81 4.53 0.43 3.83
C ILE A 81 3.92 0.94 2.53
N VAL A 82 2.60 0.94 2.38
CA VAL A 82 1.93 1.44 1.18
C VAL A 82 0.53 1.95 1.54
N SER A 83 0.04 2.93 0.79
CA SER A 83 -1.32 3.43 0.91
C SER A 83 -2.32 2.38 0.42
N ILE A 84 -3.28 1.99 1.27
CA ILE A 84 -4.28 0.95 0.98
C ILE A 84 -5.63 1.59 0.71
N VAL A 85 -6.26 1.23 -0.41
CA VAL A 85 -7.65 1.53 -0.73
C VAL A 85 -8.44 0.21 -0.75
N PRO A 86 -9.23 -0.09 0.29
CA PRO A 86 -9.99 -1.32 0.32
C PRO A 86 -11.23 -1.23 -0.56
N VAL A 87 -11.54 -2.32 -1.26
CA VAL A 87 -12.67 -2.43 -2.18
C VAL A 87 -13.42 -3.73 -1.93
N ILE A 88 -14.75 -3.70 -1.99
CA ILE A 88 -15.57 -4.92 -1.97
C ILE A 88 -15.61 -5.47 -3.39
N ALA A 89 -15.04 -6.66 -3.57
CA ALA A 89 -14.97 -7.35 -4.86
C ALA A 89 -16.32 -7.95 -5.23
N LYS A 90 -16.67 -7.97 -6.52
CA LYS A 90 -17.91 -8.58 -7.05
C LYS A 90 -19.14 -8.08 -6.30
N ALA A 91 -19.25 -6.76 -6.13
CA ALA A 91 -20.33 -6.15 -5.36
C ALA A 91 -21.74 -6.42 -5.93
N ASP A 92 -21.84 -6.89 -7.17
CA ASP A 92 -23.07 -7.38 -7.80
C ASP A 92 -23.67 -8.62 -7.12
N THR A 93 -22.94 -9.23 -6.18
CA THR A 93 -23.41 -10.37 -5.38
C THR A 93 -24.19 -9.98 -4.12
N LEU A 94 -24.18 -8.70 -3.74
CA LEU A 94 -24.87 -8.16 -2.57
C LEU A 94 -25.99 -7.22 -3.00
N THR A 95 -27.08 -7.17 -2.23
CA THR A 95 -28.09 -6.11 -2.42
C THR A 95 -27.56 -4.75 -1.96
N VAL A 96 -28.28 -3.69 -2.27
CA VAL A 96 -27.89 -2.32 -1.87
C VAL A 96 -27.85 -2.19 -0.34
N GLU A 97 -28.80 -2.82 0.34
CA GLU A 97 -28.93 -2.84 1.80
C GLU A 97 -27.79 -3.65 2.43
N GLU A 98 -27.54 -4.87 1.95
CA GLU A 98 -26.46 -5.74 2.44
C GLU A 98 -25.10 -5.08 2.25
N ARG A 99 -24.90 -4.40 1.10
CA ARG A 99 -23.68 -3.65 0.80
C ARG A 99 -23.47 -2.52 1.81
N GLN A 100 -24.50 -1.77 2.15
CA GLN A 100 -24.40 -0.67 3.11
C GLN A 100 -24.05 -1.19 4.51
N GLU A 101 -24.75 -2.21 4.99
CA GLU A 101 -24.44 -2.84 6.27
C GLU A 101 -23.03 -3.41 6.31
N PHE A 102 -22.59 -4.07 5.22
CA PHE A 102 -21.26 -4.65 5.14
C PHE A 102 -20.16 -3.58 5.17
N LYS A 103 -20.37 -2.45 4.48
CA LYS A 103 -19.45 -1.29 4.55
C LYS A 103 -19.30 -0.76 5.97
N GLU A 104 -20.40 -0.59 6.70
CA GLU A 104 -20.38 -0.12 8.09
C GLU A 104 -19.62 -1.08 9.01
N ARG A 105 -19.86 -2.39 8.85
CA ARG A 105 -19.11 -3.43 9.59
C ARG A 105 -17.62 -3.39 9.28
N ILE A 106 -17.24 -3.28 8.00
CA ILE A 106 -15.83 -3.16 7.60
C ILE A 106 -15.19 -1.90 8.20
N ARG A 107 -15.84 -0.73 8.14
CA ARG A 107 -15.31 0.51 8.74
C ARG A 107 -15.09 0.38 10.24
N LYS A 108 -16.03 -0.27 10.93
CA LYS A 108 -15.91 -0.55 12.36
C LYS A 108 -14.71 -1.47 12.63
N ASP A 109 -14.58 -2.56 11.89
CA ASP A 109 -13.47 -3.50 12.04
C ASP A 109 -12.10 -2.85 11.75
N LEU A 110 -12.00 -2.01 10.70
CA LEU A 110 -10.78 -1.25 10.39
C LEU A 110 -10.39 -0.32 11.54
N THR A 111 -11.37 0.41 12.10
CA THR A 111 -11.15 1.36 13.20
C THR A 111 -10.76 0.62 14.48
N SER A 112 -11.47 -0.45 14.85
CA SER A 112 -11.19 -1.23 16.05
C SER A 112 -9.83 -1.93 16.03
N ASN A 113 -9.31 -2.25 14.84
CA ASN A 113 -7.99 -2.88 14.68
C ASN A 113 -6.86 -1.89 14.38
N GLY A 114 -7.15 -0.58 14.32
CA GLY A 114 -6.17 0.47 14.04
C GLY A 114 -5.56 0.37 12.63
N ILE A 115 -6.33 -0.13 11.66
CA ILE A 115 -5.87 -0.27 10.27
C ILE A 115 -6.07 1.08 9.58
N ARG A 116 -4.95 1.67 9.14
CA ARG A 116 -4.94 2.97 8.45
C ARG A 116 -5.10 2.75 6.95
N VAL A 117 -6.23 3.20 6.41
CA VAL A 117 -6.52 3.19 4.97
C VAL A 117 -6.41 4.61 4.41
N TYR A 118 -6.14 4.70 3.12
CA TYR A 118 -6.04 5.96 2.40
C TYR A 118 -7.45 6.54 2.11
N PRO A 119 -7.67 7.86 2.23
CA PRO A 119 -6.75 8.90 2.71
C PRO A 119 -6.66 8.92 4.24
N GLN A 120 -5.45 8.95 4.80
CA GLN A 120 -5.25 8.97 6.25
C GLN A 120 -5.50 10.36 6.84
N ARG A 121 -6.31 10.44 7.91
CA ARG A 121 -6.65 11.72 8.57
C ARG A 121 -5.44 12.51 9.10
N GLU A 122 -4.35 11.82 9.39
CA GLU A 122 -3.09 12.42 9.86
C GLU A 122 -2.32 13.18 8.77
N TYR A 123 -2.69 13.02 7.49
CA TYR A 123 -2.04 13.67 6.36
C TYR A 123 -2.85 14.80 5.74
N ASP A 124 -4.06 15.10 6.26
CA ASP A 124 -4.85 16.24 5.78
C ASP A 124 -4.10 17.55 6.13
N GLU A 125 -3.70 18.33 5.12
CA GLU A 125 -2.90 19.54 5.29
C GLU A 125 -3.77 20.73 5.72
N ASP A 126 -4.99 20.83 5.20
CA ASP A 126 -5.91 21.93 5.44
C ASP A 126 -7.38 21.50 5.64
N PRO A 127 -8.25 22.38 6.16
CA PRO A 127 -9.65 22.06 6.42
C PRO A 127 -10.47 21.73 5.16
N GLU A 128 -10.14 22.29 4.00
CA GLU A 128 -10.86 22.04 2.74
C GLU A 128 -10.54 20.63 2.22
N GLU A 129 -9.25 20.26 2.25
CA GLU A 129 -8.78 18.92 1.93
C GLU A 129 -9.39 17.88 2.87
N ARG A 130 -9.44 18.18 4.18
CA ARG A 130 -10.08 17.30 5.17
C ARG A 130 -11.55 17.01 4.83
N VAL A 131 -12.31 18.02 4.42
CA VAL A 131 -13.72 17.84 4.04
C VAL A 131 -13.84 16.99 2.76
N LEU A 132 -12.94 17.18 1.80
CA LEU A 132 -12.90 16.36 0.58
C LEU A 132 -12.56 14.89 0.92
N ASN A 133 -11.53 14.67 1.73
CA ASN A 133 -11.06 13.36 2.15
C ASN A 133 -12.07 12.63 3.04
N ASP A 134 -12.84 13.35 3.87
CA ASP A 134 -13.91 12.76 4.69
C ASP A 134 -15.03 12.15 3.83
N ARG A 135 -15.40 12.78 2.70
CA ARG A 135 -16.37 12.18 1.75
C ARG A 135 -15.85 10.88 1.14
N ILE A 136 -14.55 10.78 0.90
CA ILE A 136 -13.91 9.56 0.37
C ILE A 136 -13.89 8.49 1.46
N ARG A 137 -13.53 8.84 2.69
CA ARG A 137 -13.53 7.92 3.84
C ARG A 137 -14.93 7.35 4.11
N GLU A 138 -15.97 8.16 3.96
CA GLU A 138 -17.37 7.74 4.05
C GLU A 138 -17.79 6.80 2.92
N SER A 139 -17.13 6.85 1.77
CA SER A 139 -17.39 5.96 0.63
C SER A 139 -16.66 4.61 0.76
N ILE A 140 -15.51 4.60 1.41
CA ILE A 140 -14.65 3.42 1.59
C ILE A 140 -15.28 2.40 2.54
N PRO A 141 -15.24 1.09 2.25
CA PRO A 141 -14.66 0.48 1.05
C PRO A 141 -15.55 0.67 -0.19
N PHE A 142 -14.93 0.89 -1.36
CA PHE A 142 -15.69 1.02 -2.61
C PHE A 142 -16.23 -0.33 -3.06
N ALA A 143 -17.50 -0.39 -3.40
CA ALA A 143 -18.16 -1.58 -3.89
C ALA A 143 -18.11 -1.63 -5.41
N VAL A 144 -17.20 -2.47 -5.93
CA VAL A 144 -16.83 -2.46 -7.34
C VAL A 144 -17.27 -3.73 -8.06
N VAL A 145 -17.61 -3.56 -9.33
CA VAL A 145 -17.87 -4.64 -10.28
C VAL A 145 -16.86 -4.50 -11.41
N GLY A 146 -16.16 -5.58 -11.74
CA GLY A 146 -15.18 -5.60 -12.83
C GLY A 146 -15.76 -6.27 -14.07
N THR A 147 -15.38 -5.76 -15.24
CA THR A 147 -15.66 -6.39 -16.54
C THR A 147 -14.57 -6.02 -17.55
N ASP A 148 -14.27 -6.94 -18.45
CA ASP A 148 -13.44 -6.76 -19.65
C ASP A 148 -14.31 -6.73 -20.94
N LYS A 149 -15.64 -6.79 -20.80
CA LYS A 149 -16.58 -6.89 -21.91
C LYS A 149 -17.36 -5.61 -22.14
N GLU A 150 -17.47 -5.24 -23.40
CA GLU A 150 -18.36 -4.19 -23.86
C GLU A 150 -19.70 -4.76 -24.31
N HIS A 151 -20.76 -4.02 -24.02
CA HIS A 151 -22.11 -4.31 -24.48
C HIS A 151 -22.77 -3.04 -25.02
N GLN A 152 -23.75 -3.20 -25.90
CA GLN A 152 -24.52 -2.08 -26.42
C GLN A 152 -25.81 -1.91 -25.60
N VAL A 153 -25.98 -0.75 -24.98
CA VAL A 153 -27.16 -0.37 -24.17
C VAL A 153 -27.63 0.99 -24.68
N ASN A 154 -28.90 1.09 -25.09
CA ASN A 154 -29.50 2.31 -25.65
C ASN A 154 -28.68 2.94 -26.79
N GLY A 155 -28.07 2.09 -27.64
CA GLY A 155 -27.24 2.51 -28.77
C GLY A 155 -25.77 2.81 -28.42
N ASN A 156 -25.45 3.03 -27.14
CA ASN A 156 -24.10 3.32 -26.67
C ASN A 156 -23.33 2.04 -26.30
N LYS A 157 -22.03 2.01 -26.60
CA LYS A 157 -21.13 0.97 -26.10
C LYS A 157 -20.73 1.30 -24.66
N VAL A 158 -21.02 0.38 -23.75
CA VAL A 158 -20.74 0.51 -22.32
C VAL A 158 -19.99 -0.71 -21.82
N LEU A 159 -19.04 -0.49 -20.92
CA LEU A 159 -18.40 -1.58 -20.18
C LEU A 159 -19.41 -2.13 -19.18
N GLY A 160 -19.78 -3.40 -19.34
CA GLY A 160 -20.80 -4.01 -18.50
C GLY A 160 -20.61 -5.49 -18.27
N ARG A 161 -21.18 -5.98 -17.17
CA ARG A 161 -21.26 -7.41 -16.85
C ARG A 161 -22.66 -7.91 -17.19
N LYS A 162 -22.77 -8.75 -18.22
CA LYS A 162 -24.05 -9.37 -18.60
C LYS A 162 -24.42 -10.50 -17.64
N THR A 163 -25.62 -10.40 -17.07
CA THR A 163 -26.25 -11.43 -16.23
C THR A 163 -27.50 -11.98 -16.90
N LYS A 164 -28.20 -12.93 -16.24
CA LYS A 164 -29.51 -13.40 -16.72
C LYS A 164 -30.60 -12.33 -16.61
N TRP A 165 -30.42 -11.34 -15.73
CA TRP A 165 -31.43 -10.34 -15.38
C TRP A 165 -31.21 -8.99 -16.07
N GLY A 166 -30.04 -8.76 -16.66
CA GLY A 166 -29.70 -7.50 -17.30
C GLY A 166 -28.20 -7.30 -17.43
N ILE A 167 -27.81 -6.06 -17.75
CA ILE A 167 -26.41 -5.66 -17.91
C ILE A 167 -26.08 -4.68 -16.79
N ILE A 168 -25.07 -5.04 -15.99
CA ILE A 168 -24.56 -4.17 -14.93
C ILE A 168 -23.48 -3.31 -15.56
N GLU A 169 -23.82 -2.07 -15.90
CA GLU A 169 -22.88 -1.06 -16.38
C GLU A 169 -21.89 -0.67 -15.28
N VAL A 170 -20.60 -0.90 -15.52
CA VAL A 170 -19.55 -0.73 -14.50
C VAL A 170 -19.24 0.75 -14.24
N GLU A 171 -19.36 1.61 -15.24
CA GLU A 171 -19.13 3.05 -15.07
C GLU A 171 -20.36 3.81 -14.56
N ASN A 172 -21.51 3.14 -14.42
CA ASN A 172 -22.73 3.77 -13.92
C ASN A 172 -22.76 3.74 -12.38
N VAL A 173 -22.77 4.93 -11.76
CA VAL A 173 -22.77 5.12 -10.30
C VAL A 173 -24.02 4.53 -9.62
N ALA A 174 -25.12 4.40 -10.37
CA ALA A 174 -26.33 3.74 -9.86
C ALA A 174 -26.14 2.21 -9.68
N HIS A 175 -25.20 1.60 -10.40
CA HIS A 175 -24.94 0.17 -10.35
C HIS A 175 -23.79 -0.19 -9.40
N CYS A 176 -22.66 0.51 -9.51
CA CYS A 176 -21.51 0.28 -8.65
C CYS A 176 -20.62 1.52 -8.50
N GLU A 177 -19.64 1.45 -7.62
CA GLU A 177 -18.79 2.58 -7.25
C GLU A 177 -17.43 2.54 -7.95
N PHE A 178 -17.31 1.78 -9.04
CA PHE A 178 -16.06 1.71 -9.81
C PHE A 178 -15.66 3.08 -10.38
N ALA A 179 -16.62 3.89 -10.83
CA ALA A 179 -16.35 5.25 -11.30
C ALA A 179 -15.71 6.12 -10.20
N ASN A 180 -16.16 5.98 -8.95
CA ASN A 180 -15.61 6.71 -7.80
C ASN A 180 -14.18 6.27 -7.50
N LEU A 181 -13.91 4.95 -7.52
CA LEU A 181 -12.56 4.41 -7.35
C LEU A 181 -11.62 4.87 -8.46
N ARG A 182 -12.06 4.81 -9.72
CA ARG A 182 -11.30 5.28 -10.89
C ARG A 182 -10.93 6.74 -10.71
N ASP A 183 -11.91 7.58 -10.42
CA ASP A 183 -11.71 9.03 -10.32
C ASP A 183 -10.79 9.39 -9.14
N LEU A 184 -10.88 8.67 -8.01
CA LEU A 184 -9.90 8.76 -6.91
C LEU A 184 -8.48 8.49 -7.42
N LEU A 185 -8.25 7.34 -8.04
CA LEU A 185 -6.91 6.86 -8.38
C LEU A 185 -6.22 7.64 -9.50
N ILE A 186 -6.97 8.08 -10.51
CA ILE A 186 -6.36 8.63 -11.75
C ILE A 186 -6.67 10.10 -11.98
N ARG A 187 -7.67 10.69 -11.32
CA ARG A 187 -8.08 12.08 -11.56
C ARG A 187 -7.74 12.99 -10.40
N SER A 188 -8.26 12.69 -9.20
CA SER A 188 -8.19 13.62 -8.08
C SER A 188 -6.98 13.41 -7.17
N HIS A 189 -6.67 12.15 -6.80
CA HIS A 189 -5.74 11.87 -5.69
C HIS A 189 -4.43 11.20 -6.13
N LEU A 190 -4.19 11.09 -7.43
CA LEU A 190 -2.96 10.46 -7.95
C LEU A 190 -1.69 11.12 -7.40
N GLN A 191 -1.67 12.46 -7.36
CA GLN A 191 -0.49 13.20 -6.95
C GLN A 191 -0.28 13.05 -5.43
N ASP A 192 -1.34 13.19 -4.63
CA ASP A 192 -1.27 12.96 -3.19
C ASP A 192 -0.83 11.53 -2.84
N LEU A 193 -1.34 10.49 -3.52
CA LEU A 193 -0.86 9.11 -3.35
C LEU A 193 0.66 8.97 -3.59
N LYS A 194 1.21 9.70 -4.56
CA LYS A 194 2.65 9.72 -4.82
C LYS A 194 3.41 10.47 -3.72
N ASP A 195 2.86 11.58 -3.25
CA ASP A 195 3.47 12.41 -2.22
C ASP A 195 3.49 11.69 -0.87
N VAL A 196 2.40 11.05 -0.46
CA VAL A 196 2.36 10.14 0.71
C VAL A 196 3.37 8.99 0.52
N THR A 197 3.46 8.40 -0.67
CA THR A 197 4.44 7.34 -0.93
C THR A 197 5.88 7.82 -0.80
N HIS A 198 6.18 9.03 -1.27
CA HIS A 198 7.53 9.57 -1.22
C HIS A 198 7.90 10.05 0.19
N ASN A 199 7.07 10.92 0.77
CA ASN A 199 7.37 11.66 1.99
C ASN A 199 7.15 10.82 3.25
N ILE A 200 6.28 9.81 3.20
CA ILE A 200 5.96 8.97 4.36
C ILE A 200 6.55 7.57 4.19
N HIS A 201 6.05 6.79 3.24
CA HIS A 201 6.39 5.36 3.15
C HIS A 201 7.86 5.15 2.75
N TYR A 202 8.32 5.83 1.71
CA TYR A 202 9.69 5.75 1.23
C TYR A 202 10.68 6.36 2.22
N GLU A 203 10.43 7.55 2.77
CA GLU A 203 11.33 8.14 3.78
C GLU A 203 11.42 7.28 5.05
N THR A 204 10.32 6.67 5.50
CA THR A 204 10.36 5.71 6.61
C THR A 204 11.26 4.52 6.29
N TYR A 205 11.14 3.97 5.08
CA TYR A 205 12.02 2.88 4.61
C TYR A 205 13.49 3.34 4.54
N ARG A 206 13.75 4.52 3.99
CA ARG A 206 15.08 5.12 3.81
C ARG A 206 15.78 5.35 5.15
N VAL A 207 15.10 5.98 6.11
CA VAL A 207 15.65 6.21 7.45
C VAL A 207 15.97 4.89 8.13
N ARG A 208 15.09 3.88 8.03
CA ARG A 208 15.36 2.54 8.57
C ARG A 208 16.61 1.92 7.95
N ARG A 209 16.71 1.95 6.61
CA ARG A 209 17.86 1.37 5.88
C ARG A 209 19.19 2.05 6.19
N LEU A 210 19.21 3.37 6.26
CA LEU A 210 20.44 4.12 6.58
C LEU A 210 20.91 3.87 8.01
N LYS A 211 19.97 3.68 8.96
CA LYS A 211 20.31 3.26 10.33
C LYS A 211 20.91 1.86 10.36
N GLU A 212 20.32 0.91 9.65
CA GLU A 212 20.84 -0.46 9.52
C GLU A 212 22.26 -0.46 8.93
N SER A 213 22.51 0.31 7.86
CA SER A 213 23.85 0.40 7.25
C SER A 213 24.88 1.03 8.18
N ASN A 214 24.50 2.07 8.94
CA ASN A 214 25.41 2.72 9.88
C ASN A 214 25.74 1.82 11.08
N MET A 215 24.76 1.06 11.58
CA MET A 215 24.99 0.08 12.65
C MET A 215 25.95 -1.02 12.18
N ASN A 216 25.73 -1.59 10.99
CA ASN A 216 26.64 -2.58 10.41
C ASN A 216 28.06 -2.04 10.24
N PHE A 217 28.21 -0.77 9.86
CA PHE A 217 29.51 -0.12 9.78
C PHE A 217 30.17 0.03 11.17
N SER A 218 29.41 0.45 12.19
CA SER A 218 29.93 0.57 13.55
C SER A 218 30.32 -0.77 14.19
N GLU A 219 29.57 -1.84 13.90
CA GLU A 219 29.84 -3.20 14.38
C GLU A 219 31.11 -3.78 13.71
N LEU A 220 31.30 -3.52 12.40
CA LEU A 220 32.53 -3.86 11.69
C LEU A 220 33.75 -3.08 12.22
N VAL A 221 33.61 -1.79 12.53
CA VAL A 221 34.68 -0.97 13.12
C VAL A 221 35.05 -1.45 14.53
N LEU A 222 34.06 -1.76 15.38
CA LEU A 222 34.29 -2.30 16.73
C LEU A 222 34.93 -3.70 16.71
N SER A 223 34.60 -4.54 15.71
CA SER A 223 35.24 -5.86 15.53
C SER A 223 36.66 -5.81 14.97
N SER A 224 37.10 -4.66 14.43
CA SER A 224 38.43 -4.49 13.81
C SER A 224 39.49 -3.91 14.76
N TRP A 225 39.19 -3.70 16.04
CA TRP A 225 40.16 -3.22 17.04
C TRP A 225 40.54 -4.34 18.02
N PRO A 226 41.71 -4.99 17.87
CA PRO A 226 42.31 -5.75 18.97
C PRO A 226 42.80 -4.76 20.03
N LEU A 227 42.47 -5.01 21.31
CA LEU A 227 43.18 -4.42 22.43
C LEU A 227 44.63 -4.93 22.42
N GLU A 228 45.56 -4.15 21.88
CA GLU A 228 46.98 -4.31 22.20
C GLU A 228 47.26 -3.63 23.55
N ASN A 229 47.22 -4.42 24.62
CA ASN A 229 47.90 -4.07 25.87
C ASN A 229 49.41 -4.23 25.65
N GLY A 230 50.08 -3.15 25.24
CA GLY A 230 51.53 -3.03 25.28
C GLY A 230 51.99 -2.69 26.69
N THR A 231 52.55 -3.67 27.41
CA THR A 231 53.39 -3.44 28.58
C THR A 231 54.77 -2.98 28.14
N ASP A 232 55.03 -1.66 28.20
CA ASP A 232 56.38 -1.11 28.09
C ASP A 232 57.10 -1.27 29.44
N THR A 233 58.04 -2.21 29.51
CA THR A 233 59.10 -2.22 30.53
C THR A 233 60.30 -1.46 29.96
N CYS A 234 60.54 -0.27 30.50
CA CYS A 234 61.73 0.54 30.24
C CYS A 234 62.80 0.18 31.28
N GLU A 235 63.83 -0.56 30.88
CA GLU A 235 65.05 -0.73 31.67
C GLU A 235 66.10 0.29 31.20
N THR A 236 66.47 1.17 32.13
CA THR A 236 67.58 2.13 32.08
C THR A 236 68.94 1.44 32.14
N GLU A 237 69.79 1.65 31.13
CA GLU A 237 71.24 1.47 31.25
C GLU A 237 71.86 2.70 31.95
N SER A 238 72.70 2.44 32.95
CA SER A 238 73.57 3.39 33.63
C SER A 238 74.95 2.75 33.80
N GLN A 239 76.00 3.58 33.78
CA GLN A 239 77.44 3.32 33.99
C GLN A 239 78.21 3.08 32.67
N LEU A 240 79.25 3.86 32.31
CA LEU A 240 80.22 4.68 33.06
C LEU A 240 80.50 6.03 32.37
#